data_AF-A0A8X6MSQ0-F1
#
_entry.id   AF-A0A8X6MSQ0-F1
#
_cell.length_a   1.000
_cell.length_b   1.000
_cell.length_c   1.000
_cell.angle_alpha   90.00
_cell.angle_beta   90.00
_cell.angle_gamma   90.00
#
_symmetry.space_group_name_H-M   'P 1'
#
loop_
_entity.id
_entity.type
_entity.pdbx_description
1 polymer ?
#
loop_
_entity_poly.entity_id
_entity_poly.type
_entity_poly.pdbx_seq_one_letter_code
_entity_poly.pdbx_strand_id
1 'polypeptide(L)'
;ISQDIKKSLEGNFPNGDVEFIAEPGCYCVGSAVSLTTSILGKKSVHQKETNQISREYFVSDSFYGSFFEHHDMYDVKPVPVLVSFLIVFTIISAEMGFRKTEKRIVLIPNL
;
A
#
# COMPACT_ATOMS: atom_id res chain seq x y z
N ILE A 1 16.17 -6.27 0.01
CA ILE A 1 15.87 -5.25 1.04
C ILE A 1 16.05 -5.79 2.46
N SER A 2 15.15 -6.62 3.02
CA SER A 2 15.28 -7.09 4.42
C SER A 2 16.62 -7.81 4.71
N GLN A 3 17.10 -8.64 3.77
CA GLN A 3 18.41 -9.30 3.91
C GLN A 3 19.61 -8.33 3.86
N ASP A 4 19.49 -7.24 3.08
CA ASP A 4 20.56 -6.24 2.93
C ASP A 4 20.64 -5.34 4.16
N ILE A 5 19.48 -4.99 4.73
CA ILE A 5 19.37 -4.31 6.03
C ILE A 5 20.04 -5.17 7.10
N LYS A 6 19.70 -6.47 7.16
CA LYS A 6 20.28 -7.38 8.14
C LYS A 6 21.81 -7.45 8.05
N LYS A 7 22.36 -7.63 6.84
CA LYS A 7 23.82 -7.63 6.62
C LYS A 7 24.47 -6.31 7.05
N SER A 8 23.82 -5.19 6.77
CA SER A 8 24.34 -3.88 7.15
C SER A 8 24.33 -3.68 8.66
N LEU A 9 23.28 -4.13 9.36
CA LEU A 9 23.22 -4.09 10.82
C LEU A 9 24.30 -4.96 11.45
N GLU A 10 24.48 -6.19 10.97
CA GLU A 10 25.53 -7.10 11.45
C GLU A 10 26.94 -6.53 11.25
N GLY A 11 27.19 -5.83 10.14
CA GLY A 11 28.49 -5.21 9.86
C GLY A 11 28.79 -3.95 10.68
N ASN A 12 27.77 -3.13 10.98
CA ASN A 12 27.96 -1.86 11.70
C ASN A 12 27.79 -1.98 13.23
N PHE A 13 27.06 -2.99 13.71
CA PHE A 13 26.77 -3.21 15.13
C PHE A 13 27.01 -4.68 15.54
N PRO A 14 28.26 -5.17 15.45
CA PRO A 14 28.57 -6.60 15.61
C PRO A 14 28.48 -7.12 17.05
N ASN A 15 28.57 -6.24 18.06
CA ASN A 15 28.75 -6.65 19.46
C ASN A 15 27.45 -6.99 20.20
N GLY A 16 26.27 -6.76 19.58
CA GLY A 16 24.99 -7.06 20.22
C GLY A 16 24.61 -6.13 21.39
N ASP A 17 25.37 -5.06 21.61
CA ASP A 17 25.13 -4.07 22.68
C ASP A 17 23.97 -3.11 22.36
N VAL A 18 23.35 -3.28 21.18
CA VAL A 18 22.30 -2.41 20.63
C VAL A 18 21.09 -3.27 20.27
N GLU A 19 19.92 -2.85 20.74
CA GLU A 19 18.63 -3.42 20.34
C GLU A 19 18.06 -2.61 19.19
N PHE A 20 17.61 -3.30 18.15
CA PHE A 20 17.00 -2.67 16.98
C PHE A 20 15.49 -2.75 17.09
N ILE A 21 14.83 -1.60 16.95
CA ILE A 21 13.39 -1.53 16.71
C ILE A 21 13.13 -0.88 15.37
N ALA A 22 11.95 -1.17 14.82
CA ALA A 22 11.42 -0.50 13.64
C ALA A 22 10.05 0.07 13.98
N GLU A 23 9.62 1.08 13.23
CA GLU A 23 8.29 1.69 13.34
C GLU A 23 7.47 1.41 12.07
N PRO A 24 7.12 0.12 11.79
CA PRO A 24 6.38 -0.21 10.59
C PRO A 24 4.92 0.26 10.69
N GLY A 25 4.57 1.32 9.96
CA GLY A 25 3.20 1.80 9.81
C GLY A 25 2.44 1.00 8.75
N CYS A 26 2.48 1.48 7.49
CA CYS A 26 1.76 0.89 6.36
C CYS A 26 2.07 -0.59 6.12
N TYR A 27 3.27 -1.04 6.49
CA TYR A 27 3.65 -2.45 6.47
C TYR A 27 2.68 -3.35 7.27
N CYS A 28 2.18 -2.90 8.43
CA CYS A 28 1.30 -3.70 9.28
C CYS A 28 -0.18 -3.67 8.87
N VAL A 29 -0.62 -2.62 8.19
CA VAL A 29 -2.06 -2.35 7.98
C VAL A 29 -2.46 -2.22 6.51
N GLY A 30 -1.50 -2.10 5.60
CA GLY A 30 -1.76 -1.79 4.20
C GLY A 30 -2.67 -2.81 3.53
N SER A 31 -2.47 -4.11 3.76
CA SER A 31 -3.32 -5.17 3.19
C SER A 31 -4.53 -5.53 4.06
N ALA A 32 -4.67 -4.94 5.25
CA ALA A 32 -5.73 -5.28 6.18
C ALA A 32 -7.09 -4.66 5.82
N VAL A 33 -7.10 -3.67 4.93
CA VAL A 33 -8.29 -2.89 4.58
C VAL A 33 -8.65 -3.08 3.11
N SER A 34 -9.94 -3.32 2.84
CA SER A 34 -10.52 -3.29 1.50
C SER A 34 -11.53 -2.15 1.40
N LEU A 35 -11.37 -1.29 0.40
CA LEU A 35 -12.25 -0.14 0.17
C LEU A 35 -13.36 -0.52 -0.81
N THR A 36 -14.62 -0.37 -0.43
CA THR A 36 -15.76 -0.61 -1.33
C THR A 36 -16.44 0.70 -1.67
N THR A 37 -16.63 0.99 -2.96
CA THR A 37 -17.24 2.22 -3.46
C THR A 37 -18.40 1.91 -4.41
N SER A 38 -19.39 2.80 -4.47
CA SER A 38 -20.53 2.66 -5.40
C SER A 38 -20.25 3.38 -6.72
N ILE A 39 -20.68 2.79 -7.84
CA ILE A 39 -20.65 3.45 -9.15
C ILE A 39 -21.80 4.45 -9.22
N LEU A 40 -21.47 5.73 -9.30
CA LEU A 40 -22.42 6.84 -9.46
C LEU A 40 -22.73 7.15 -10.93
N GLY A 41 -21.78 6.85 -11.82
CA GLY A 41 -21.92 7.14 -13.24
C GLY A 41 -20.99 6.29 -14.10
N LYS A 42 -21.35 6.17 -15.38
CA LYS A 42 -20.57 5.43 -16.37
C LYS A 42 -20.57 6.18 -17.69
N LYS A 43 -19.40 6.38 -18.27
CA LYS A 43 -19.22 6.90 -19.63
C LYS A 43 -18.51 5.85 -20.48
N SER A 44 -19.03 5.60 -21.68
CA SER A 44 -18.40 4.69 -22.64
C SER A 44 -17.88 5.50 -23.81
N VAL A 45 -16.58 5.36 -24.12
CA VAL A 45 -15.93 6.05 -25.22
C VAL A 45 -15.55 5.01 -26.26
N HIS A 46 -16.08 5.17 -27.46
CA HIS A 46 -15.76 4.32 -28.59
C HIS A 46 -14.63 4.97 -29.40
N GLN A 47 -13.47 4.33 -29.42
CA GLN A 47 -12.34 4.77 -30.24
C GLN A 47 -12.51 4.21 -31.65
N LYS A 48 -12.84 5.09 -32.61
CA LYS A 48 -13.12 4.71 -34.00
C LYS A 48 -11.93 4.08 -34.72
N GLU A 49 -10.72 4.46 -34.34
CA GLU A 49 -9.48 4.01 -34.99
C GLU A 49 -9.07 2.60 -34.57
N THR A 50 -9.29 2.25 -33.31
CA THR A 50 -8.88 0.96 -32.72
C THR A 50 -10.06 -0.01 -32.56
N ASN A 51 -11.29 0.43 -32.85
CA ASN A 51 -12.54 -0.26 -32.49
C ASN A 51 -12.64 -0.65 -31.00
N GLN A 52 -11.82 -0.04 -30.13
CA GLN A 52 -11.87 -0.31 -28.71
C GLN A 52 -12.96 0.50 -28.01
N ILE A 53 -13.54 -0.09 -26.97
CA ILE A 53 -14.49 0.59 -26.07
C ILE A 53 -13.78 0.79 -24.74
N SER A 54 -13.47 2.03 -24.38
CA SER A 54 -13.06 2.37 -23.03
C SER A 54 -14.28 2.73 -22.17
N ARG A 55 -14.22 2.38 -20.88
CA ARG A 55 -15.28 2.65 -19.91
C ARG A 55 -14.68 3.44 -18.76
N GLU A 56 -15.23 4.62 -18.53
CA GLU A 56 -14.92 5.49 -17.40
C GLU A 56 -16.02 5.32 -16.35
N TYR A 57 -15.65 5.05 -15.11
CA TYR A 57 -16.58 4.90 -13.99
C TYR A 57 -16.36 6.04 -12.99
N PHE A 58 -17.45 6.69 -12.60
CA PHE A 58 -17.46 7.69 -11.55
C PHE A 58 -17.90 6.99 -10.26
N VAL A 59 -17.11 7.08 -9.20
CA VAL A 59 -17.36 6.41 -7.93
C VAL A 59 -17.68 7.40 -6.81
N SER A 60 -18.26 6.90 -5.72
CA SER A 60 -18.71 7.71 -4.57
C SER A 60 -17.61 8.17 -3.63
N ASP A 61 -16.35 7.89 -3.95
CA ASP A 61 -15.17 8.29 -3.17
C ASP A 61 -14.16 8.97 -4.11
N SER A 62 -13.16 9.67 -3.57
CA SER A 62 -12.32 10.56 -4.36
C SER A 62 -10.87 10.62 -3.86
N PHE A 63 -10.03 11.30 -4.65
CA PHE A 63 -8.65 11.64 -4.28
C PHE A 63 -8.56 12.37 -2.93
N TYR A 64 -9.51 13.24 -2.61
CA TYR A 64 -9.54 13.94 -1.32
C TYR A 64 -10.12 13.10 -0.17
N GLY A 65 -10.60 11.89 -0.47
CA GLY A 65 -11.09 10.91 0.49
C GLY A 65 -10.08 9.79 0.69
N SER A 66 -10.47 8.55 0.39
CA SER A 66 -9.64 7.37 0.66
C SER A 66 -8.48 7.18 -0.34
N PHE A 67 -8.50 7.88 -1.47
CA PHE A 67 -7.46 7.80 -2.51
C PHE A 67 -6.36 8.86 -2.37
N PHE A 68 -6.20 9.45 -1.17
CA PHE A 68 -5.22 10.50 -0.93
C PHE A 68 -3.76 10.04 -1.09
N GLU A 69 -2.88 11.01 -1.36
CA GLU A 69 -1.55 10.92 -1.99
C GLU A 69 -0.51 9.99 -1.34
N HIS A 70 -0.76 9.47 -0.13
CA HIS A 70 0.23 8.64 0.56
C HIS A 70 0.35 7.20 0.02
N HIS A 71 -0.55 6.74 -0.85
CA HIS A 71 -0.44 5.40 -1.46
C HIS A 71 0.84 5.23 -2.29
N ASP A 72 1.28 6.29 -2.99
CA ASP A 72 2.49 6.26 -3.83
C ASP A 72 3.77 6.19 -2.99
N MET A 73 3.77 6.77 -1.79
CA MET A 73 4.92 6.78 -0.89
C MET A 73 5.22 5.38 -0.32
N TYR A 74 4.22 4.50 -0.27
CA TYR A 74 4.32 3.16 0.34
C TYR A 74 4.28 2.02 -0.69
N ASP A 75 4.40 2.32 -2.00
CA ASP A 75 4.23 1.38 -3.12
C ASP A 75 2.94 0.54 -3.01
N VAL A 76 1.89 1.16 -2.48
CA VAL A 76 0.60 0.55 -2.29
C VAL A 76 -0.29 0.89 -3.49
N LYS A 77 -0.65 -0.12 -4.29
CA LYS A 77 -1.45 0.09 -5.50
C LYS A 77 -2.87 -0.46 -5.30
N PRO A 78 -3.90 0.40 -5.27
CA PRO A 78 -5.27 -0.08 -5.20
C PRO A 78 -5.65 -0.77 -6.51
N VAL A 79 -6.09 -2.02 -6.44
CA VAL A 79 -6.54 -2.79 -7.62
C VAL A 79 -8.06 -2.77 -7.69
N PRO A 80 -8.68 -2.15 -8.72
CA PRO A 80 -10.13 -2.15 -8.86
C PRO A 80 -10.63 -3.53 -9.31
N VAL A 81 -11.55 -4.10 -8.54
CA VAL A 81 -12.31 -5.30 -8.88
C VAL A 81 -13.77 -4.89 -9.07
N LEU A 82 -14.30 -5.09 -10.28
CA LEU A 82 -15.69 -4.78 -10.59
C LEU A 82 -16.58 -5.95 -10.15
N VAL A 83 -17.45 -5.70 -9.16
CA VAL A 83 -18.40 -6.69 -8.63
C VAL A 83 -19.81 -6.15 -8.82
N SER A 84 -20.48 -6.56 -9.89
CA SER A 84 -21.83 -6.10 -10.29
C SER A 84 -21.92 -4.57 -10.44
N PHE A 85 -22.41 -3.85 -9.43
CA PHE A 85 -22.57 -2.39 -9.39
C PHE A 85 -21.59 -1.67 -8.44
N LEU A 86 -20.69 -2.44 -7.82
CA LEU A 86 -19.67 -1.95 -6.89
C LEU A 86 -18.29 -2.05 -7.54
N ILE A 87 -17.41 -1.12 -7.17
CA ILE A 87 -15.97 -1.27 -7.39
C ILE A 87 -15.34 -1.45 -6.01
N VAL A 88 -14.74 -2.62 -5.83
CA VAL A 88 -13.96 -2.97 -4.64
C VAL A 88 -12.50 -2.74 -4.98
N PHE A 89 -11.83 -1.90 -4.21
CA PHE A 89 -10.40 -1.70 -4.28
C PHE A 89 -9.76 -2.54 -3.18
N THR A 90 -9.06 -3.59 -3.59
CA THR A 90 -8.22 -4.35 -2.68
C THR A 90 -6.86 -3.67 -2.62
N ILE A 91 -6.44 -3.34 -1.40
CA ILE A 91 -5.11 -2.85 -1.15
C ILE A 91 -4.21 -4.08 -0.93
N ILE A 92 -3.19 -4.24 -1.76
CA ILE A 92 -2.20 -5.31 -1.61
C ILE A 92 -0.94 -4.68 -1.03
N SER A 93 -0.59 -5.05 0.20
CA SER A 93 0.67 -4.67 0.85
C SER A 93 1.57 -5.91 0.91
N ALA A 94 2.85 -5.75 0.54
CA ALA A 94 3.81 -6.83 0.48
C ALA A 94 4.18 -7.36 1.90
N GLU A 95 4.12 -8.69 2.08
CA GLU A 95 4.35 -9.42 3.33
C GLU A 95 5.79 -9.32 3.89
N MET A 96 5.97 -9.59 5.21
CA MET A 96 7.20 -9.97 5.98
C MET A 96 7.14 -9.61 7.51
N GLY A 97 6.48 -10.43 8.34
CA GLY A 97 6.10 -10.07 9.73
C GLY A 97 7.21 -10.03 10.81
N PHE A 98 6.95 -9.35 11.95
CA PHE A 98 7.80 -9.42 13.16
C PHE A 98 7.07 -9.16 14.50
N ARG A 99 7.57 -9.74 15.60
CA ARG A 99 7.05 -9.69 16.99
C ARG A 99 7.82 -8.70 17.88
N LYS A 100 7.15 -8.16 18.91
CA LYS A 100 7.55 -7.02 19.76
C LYS A 100 8.22 -7.42 21.08
N THR A 101 9.27 -6.71 21.49
CA THR A 101 9.75 -6.60 22.89
C THR A 101 10.44 -5.24 23.11
N GLU A 102 10.49 -4.75 24.36
CA GLU A 102 10.86 -3.38 24.75
C GLU A 102 12.28 -3.28 25.35
N LYS A 103 13.18 -2.42 24.83
CA LYS A 103 13.79 -1.22 25.49
C LYS A 103 14.94 -0.57 24.69
N ARG A 104 15.10 0.75 24.89
CA ARG A 104 16.08 1.73 24.33
C ARG A 104 16.23 1.76 22.80
N ILE A 105 15.87 2.93 22.26
CA ILE A 105 15.43 3.15 20.88
C ILE A 105 16.49 3.90 20.09
N VAL A 106 16.97 3.31 18.99
CA VAL A 106 17.62 4.05 17.91
C VAL A 106 16.64 4.07 16.74
N LEU A 107 16.10 5.25 16.43
CA LEU A 107 15.16 5.46 15.32
C LEU A 107 15.93 5.45 14.01
N ILE A 108 15.66 4.46 13.15
CA ILE A 108 16.09 4.49 11.75
C ILE A 108 14.91 5.10 10.96
N PRO A 109 15.03 6.33 10.42
CA PRO A 109 13.93 6.96 9.72
C PRO A 109 13.68 6.29 8.37
N ASN A 110 12.40 6.02 8.09
CA ASN A 110 11.75 5.69 6.81
C ASN A 110 12.64 5.03 5.74
N LEU A 111 12.58 3.69 5.72
CA LEU A 111 12.80 2.86 4.54
C LEU A 111 11.45 2.49 3.92
#